data_AF-A0A1U8Q5U9-F1
#
_entry.id   AF-A0A1U8Q5U9-F1
#
_cell.length_a   1.000
_cell.length_b   1.000
_cell.length_c   1.000
_cell.angle_alpha   90.00
_cell.angle_beta   90.00
_cell.angle_gamma   90.00
#
_symmetry.space_group_name_H-M   'P 1'
#
loop_
_entity.id
_entity.type
_entity.pdbx_description
1 polymer ?
#
loop_
_entity_poly.entity_id
_entity_poly.type
_entity_poly.pdbx_seq_one_letter_code
_entity_poly.pdbx_strand_id
1 'polypeptide(L)'
;MEGHHLITVNVDTADRFPQWSLQETKEFLSIRAELDRTFMETKRNKLLWEVVSTKLKEKGYNRSADQCKCKWKNLVTRYKGCETIEPESMRQQFPFYNELQAIFTARMQRMLWQEAEGVVSSTNLKKKTGRLSSDDDDDESYEDKDSGRKKKKSRSNNSTGTGSSSSANNNLQEILEEFMRQQLQMEVQWREAVEAREEQRRLKEMEWREAMEALEKERLLMDRRWREIEEQRRLREEARAEKRDALITALLNKLRREDM
;
A
#
# COMPACT_ATOMS: atom_id res chain seq x y z
N MET A 1 -23.01 1.24 -56.47
CA MET A 1 -23.96 1.75 -55.48
C MET A 1 -24.35 0.59 -54.61
N GLU A 2 -24.00 0.63 -53.33
CA GLU A 2 -24.75 0.04 -52.21
C GLU A 2 -23.88 0.30 -50.96
N GLY A 3 -24.20 1.41 -50.30
CA GLY A 3 -23.59 1.81 -49.04
C GLY A 3 -24.27 1.08 -47.90
N HIS A 4 -23.50 0.36 -47.10
CA HIS A 4 -23.96 -0.19 -45.83
C HIS A 4 -23.91 0.91 -44.76
N HIS A 5 -25.08 1.45 -44.46
CA HIS A 5 -25.34 2.31 -43.31
C HIS A 5 -25.56 1.48 -42.03
N LEU A 6 -25.03 2.04 -40.93
CA LEU A 6 -25.42 1.88 -39.52
C LEU A 6 -25.02 0.54 -38.86
N ILE A 7 -24.52 0.48 -37.62
CA ILE A 7 -24.87 1.26 -36.43
C ILE A 7 -23.63 1.41 -35.53
N THR A 8 -23.11 2.63 -35.38
CA THR A 8 -22.22 2.97 -34.26
C THR A 8 -23.06 3.23 -33.03
N VAL A 9 -23.02 2.28 -32.09
CA VAL A 9 -23.58 2.46 -30.75
C VAL A 9 -22.70 3.47 -30.01
N ASN A 10 -23.12 4.73 -30.01
CA ASN A 10 -22.60 5.73 -29.09
C ASN A 10 -23.01 5.33 -27.67
N VAL A 11 -22.10 4.68 -26.96
CA VAL A 11 -22.18 4.59 -25.50
C VAL A 11 -21.62 5.92 -24.98
N ASP A 12 -22.50 6.76 -24.46
CA ASP A 12 -22.13 7.95 -23.69
C ASP A 12 -21.25 7.53 -22.50
N THR A 13 -19.94 7.67 -22.66
CA THR A 13 -18.89 7.36 -21.68
C THR A 13 -18.68 8.52 -20.69
N ALA A 14 -19.72 9.30 -20.41
CA ALA A 14 -19.63 10.48 -19.55
C ALA A 14 -19.61 10.14 -18.04
N ASP A 15 -19.92 8.89 -17.66
CA ASP A 15 -20.09 8.50 -16.24
C ASP A 15 -19.22 7.31 -15.80
N ARG A 16 -18.23 6.93 -16.62
CA ARG A 16 -17.11 6.10 -16.15
C ARG A 16 -15.96 7.03 -15.80
N PHE A 17 -15.49 6.97 -14.56
CA PHE A 17 -14.26 7.63 -14.15
C PHE A 17 -13.19 7.46 -15.24
N PRO A 18 -12.66 8.56 -15.82
CA PRO A 18 -11.77 8.46 -16.96
C PRO A 18 -10.58 7.55 -16.64
N GLN A 19 -10.34 6.54 -17.46
CA GLN A 19 -9.14 5.72 -17.33
C GLN A 19 -7.91 6.61 -17.55
N TRP A 20 -6.92 6.50 -16.65
CA TRP A 20 -5.69 7.28 -16.77
C TRP A 20 -4.99 6.96 -18.09
N SER A 21 -4.87 7.96 -18.96
CA SER A 21 -4.14 7.76 -20.23
C SER A 21 -2.63 7.64 -19.98
N LEU A 22 -1.90 7.11 -20.98
CA LEU A 22 -0.44 7.04 -20.93
C LEU A 22 0.17 8.44 -20.81
N GLN A 23 -0.29 9.39 -21.62
CA GLN A 23 0.19 10.77 -21.58
C GLN A 23 -0.13 11.44 -20.25
N GLU A 24 -1.37 11.33 -19.78
CA GLU A 24 -1.79 11.87 -18.49
C GLU A 24 -0.93 11.34 -17.34
N THR A 25 -0.64 10.04 -17.34
CA THR A 25 0.19 9.42 -16.30
C THR A 25 1.65 9.90 -16.39
N LYS A 26 2.18 10.14 -17.60
CA LYS A 26 3.51 10.73 -17.78
C LYS A 26 3.58 12.17 -17.26
N GLU A 27 2.58 12.99 -17.57
CA GLU A 27 2.50 14.35 -17.05
C GLU A 27 2.40 14.39 -15.52
N PHE A 28 1.60 13.47 -14.96
CA PHE A 28 1.50 13.28 -13.51
C PHE A 28 2.85 12.93 -12.87
N LEU A 29 3.59 11.97 -13.46
CA LEU A 29 4.91 11.57 -12.96
C LEU A 29 5.94 12.70 -13.07
N SER A 30 5.89 13.48 -14.15
CA SER A 30 6.72 14.68 -14.31
C SER A 30 6.46 15.71 -13.20
N ILE A 31 5.20 16.03 -12.93
CA ILE A 31 4.81 16.94 -11.83
C ILE A 31 5.28 16.37 -10.48
N ARG A 32 5.12 15.06 -10.27
CA ARG A 32 5.54 14.40 -9.02
C ARG A 32 7.06 14.37 -8.85
N ALA A 33 7.82 14.28 -9.94
CA ALA A 33 9.28 14.37 -9.94
C ALA A 33 9.75 15.77 -9.54
N GLU A 34 9.13 16.82 -10.11
CA GLU A 34 9.43 18.22 -9.77
C GLU A 34 9.21 18.52 -8.29
N LEU A 35 8.09 18.04 -7.74
CA LEU A 35 7.73 18.27 -6.34
C LEU A 35 8.38 17.30 -5.36
N ASP A 36 9.17 16.31 -5.84
CA ASP A 36 9.66 15.21 -5.01
C ASP A 36 10.42 15.68 -3.77
N ARG A 37 11.22 16.72 -3.91
CA ARG A 37 11.96 17.31 -2.81
C ARG A 37 11.02 17.80 -1.70
N THR A 38 9.99 18.57 -2.05
CA THR A 38 9.04 19.14 -1.09
C THR A 38 8.21 18.05 -0.40
N PHE A 39 7.87 16.98 -1.12
CA PHE A 39 7.23 15.79 -0.55
C PHE A 39 8.11 15.08 0.49
N MET A 40 9.43 15.18 0.38
CA MET A 40 10.37 14.57 1.33
C MET A 40 10.69 15.46 2.54
N GLU A 41 10.48 16.78 2.42
CA GLU A 41 10.76 17.77 3.48
C GLU A 41 9.61 17.87 4.50
N THR A 42 8.38 17.56 4.09
CA THR A 42 7.16 17.76 4.92
C THR A 42 6.55 16.44 5.34
N LYS A 43 5.97 16.38 6.55
CA LYS A 43 5.23 15.22 7.09
C LYS A 43 3.71 15.31 6.90
N ARG A 44 3.22 16.26 6.10
CA ARG A 44 1.79 16.47 5.84
C ARG A 44 1.64 16.90 4.40
N ASN A 45 1.32 15.94 3.54
CA ASN A 45 1.35 16.16 2.09
C ASN A 45 0.00 16.54 1.47
N LYS A 46 -1.05 16.78 2.28
CA LYS A 46 -2.41 17.12 1.79
C LYS A 46 -2.40 18.28 0.78
N LEU A 47 -1.76 19.40 1.13
CA LEU A 47 -1.66 20.56 0.23
C LEU A 47 -0.80 20.28 -1.01
N LEU A 48 0.21 19.40 -0.91
CA LEU A 48 1.01 19.03 -2.08
C LEU A 48 0.20 18.22 -3.08
N TRP A 49 -0.72 17.37 -2.62
CA TRP A 49 -1.64 16.66 -3.50
C TRP A 49 -2.64 17.60 -4.20
N GLU A 50 -3.09 18.67 -3.53
CA GLU A 50 -3.88 19.75 -4.17
C GLU A 50 -3.07 20.49 -5.24
N VAL A 51 -1.79 20.79 -4.96
CA VAL A 51 -0.89 21.40 -5.95
C VAL A 51 -0.69 20.48 -7.16
N VAL A 52 -0.51 19.18 -6.95
CA VAL A 52 -0.39 18.19 -8.03
C VAL A 52 -1.67 18.17 -8.88
N SER A 53 -2.85 18.11 -8.23
CA SER A 53 -4.15 18.16 -8.90
C SER A 53 -4.31 19.43 -9.74
N THR A 54 -3.93 20.58 -9.18
CA THR A 54 -4.01 21.88 -9.87
C THR A 54 -3.10 21.92 -11.11
N LYS A 55 -1.83 21.52 -10.97
CA LYS A 55 -0.89 21.43 -12.10
C LYS A 55 -1.38 20.46 -13.18
N LEU A 56 -2.00 19.36 -12.79
CA LEU A 56 -2.54 18.38 -13.74
C LEU A 56 -3.75 18.96 -14.51
N LYS A 57 -4.60 19.73 -13.81
CA LYS A 57 -5.72 20.47 -14.40
C LYS A 57 -5.26 21.55 -15.39
N GLU A 58 -4.16 22.26 -15.10
CA GLU A 58 -3.54 23.22 -16.02
C GLU A 58 -3.07 22.56 -17.33
N LYS A 59 -2.69 21.28 -17.27
CA LYS A 59 -2.36 20.45 -18.44
C LYS A 59 -3.60 19.85 -19.13
N GLY A 60 -4.80 20.21 -18.71
CA GLY A 60 -6.06 19.74 -19.29
C GLY A 60 -6.60 18.43 -18.72
N TYR A 61 -6.05 17.94 -17.60
CA TYR A 61 -6.43 16.68 -16.98
C TYR A 61 -7.07 16.91 -15.61
N ASN A 62 -8.38 16.72 -15.52
CA ASN A 62 -9.14 16.96 -14.29
C ASN A 62 -9.11 15.74 -13.36
N ARG A 63 -8.22 15.76 -12.36
CA ARG A 63 -8.17 14.77 -11.27
C ARG A 63 -8.18 15.44 -9.91
N SER A 64 -8.88 14.88 -8.93
CA SER A 64 -8.81 15.36 -7.55
C SER A 64 -7.49 14.98 -6.88
N ALA A 65 -7.14 15.68 -5.80
CA ALA A 65 -5.97 15.39 -4.98
C ALA A 65 -5.94 13.92 -4.50
N ASP A 66 -7.08 13.38 -4.09
CA ASP A 66 -7.21 11.98 -3.67
C ASP A 66 -6.98 10.99 -4.81
N GLN A 67 -7.46 11.30 -6.01
CA GLN A 67 -7.19 10.48 -7.20
C GLN A 67 -5.70 10.47 -7.55
N CYS A 68 -5.03 11.62 -7.45
CA CYS A 68 -3.59 11.77 -7.62
C CYS A 68 -2.81 10.93 -6.58
N LYS A 69 -3.18 11.02 -5.30
CA LYS A 69 -2.58 10.23 -4.21
C LYS A 69 -2.76 8.72 -4.45
N CYS A 70 -3.98 8.29 -4.76
CA CYS A 70 -4.28 6.89 -5.09
C CYS A 70 -3.50 6.40 -6.32
N LYS A 71 -3.39 7.23 -7.37
CA LYS A 71 -2.63 6.91 -8.57
C LYS A 71 -1.15 6.73 -8.27
N TRP A 72 -0.55 7.61 -7.46
CA TRP A 72 0.83 7.47 -7.02
C TRP A 72 1.04 6.16 -6.26
N LYS A 73 0.19 5.87 -5.26
CA LYS A 73 0.26 4.62 -4.48
C LYS A 73 0.25 3.40 -5.39
N ASN A 74 -0.69 3.35 -6.34
CA ASN A 74 -0.80 2.26 -7.30
C ASN A 74 0.45 2.10 -8.20
N LEU A 75 1.00 3.23 -8.68
CA LEU A 75 2.21 3.23 -9.51
C LEU A 75 3.43 2.72 -8.73
N VAL A 76 3.59 3.16 -7.49
CA VAL A 76 4.70 2.73 -6.62
C VAL A 76 4.56 1.26 -6.24
N THR A 77 3.36 0.78 -5.92
CA THR A 77 3.13 -0.64 -5.65
C THR A 77 3.49 -1.51 -6.84
N ARG A 78 3.09 -1.12 -8.05
CA ARG A 78 3.46 -1.85 -9.28
C ARG A 78 4.95 -1.84 -9.53
N TYR A 79 5.60 -0.68 -9.37
CA TYR A 79 7.05 -0.55 -9.50
C TYR A 79 7.82 -1.50 -8.56
N LYS A 80 7.45 -1.55 -7.27
CA LYS A 80 8.06 -2.48 -6.31
C LYS A 80 7.81 -3.95 -6.67
N GLY A 81 6.62 -4.25 -7.20
CA GLY A 81 6.31 -5.59 -7.72
C GLY A 81 7.19 -5.99 -8.91
N CYS A 82 7.67 -5.03 -9.69
CA CYS A 82 8.63 -5.27 -10.78
C CYS A 82 10.07 -5.38 -10.27
N GLU A 83 10.44 -4.71 -9.18
CA GLU A 83 11.80 -4.72 -8.60
C GLU A 83 12.26 -6.14 -8.17
N THR A 84 11.32 -7.07 -7.95
CA THR A 84 11.60 -8.46 -7.58
C THR A 84 11.71 -9.42 -8.76
N ILE A 85 11.42 -8.98 -9.99
CA ILE A 85 11.39 -9.82 -11.19
C ILE A 85 12.78 -9.89 -11.82
N GLU A 86 13.30 -11.07 -12.13
CA GLU A 86 14.49 -11.23 -12.99
C GLU A 86 14.04 -11.92 -14.30
N PRO A 87 14.38 -11.41 -15.51
CA PRO A 87 15.39 -10.38 -15.88
C PRO A 87 14.90 -8.92 -15.93
N GLU A 88 15.83 -7.96 -15.88
CA GLU A 88 15.57 -6.49 -15.93
C GLU A 88 14.73 -6.07 -17.16
N SER A 89 14.85 -6.77 -18.29
CA SER A 89 14.05 -6.53 -19.50
C SER A 89 12.55 -6.77 -19.28
N MET A 90 12.18 -7.65 -18.34
CA MET A 90 10.80 -7.89 -17.97
C MET A 90 10.24 -6.79 -17.06
N ARG A 91 11.10 -6.13 -16.26
CA ARG A 91 10.70 -4.97 -15.44
C ARG A 91 10.30 -3.77 -16.29
N GLN A 92 11.01 -3.55 -17.39
CA GLN A 92 10.77 -2.47 -18.35
C GLN A 92 9.48 -2.65 -19.18
N GLN A 93 8.82 -3.81 -19.09
CA GLN A 93 7.47 -3.97 -19.67
C GLN A 93 6.42 -3.11 -18.94
N PHE A 94 6.68 -2.72 -17.69
CA PHE A 94 5.86 -1.73 -17.01
C PHE A 94 6.10 -0.34 -17.62
N PRO A 95 5.10 0.30 -18.28
CA PRO A 95 5.31 1.48 -19.11
C PRO A 95 5.84 2.73 -18.40
N PHE A 96 5.84 2.74 -17.06
CA PHE A 96 6.26 3.87 -16.23
C PHE A 96 7.44 3.51 -15.31
N TYR A 97 8.08 2.36 -15.52
CA TYR A 97 9.17 1.88 -14.67
C TYR A 97 10.34 2.86 -14.66
N ASN A 98 10.75 3.33 -15.83
CA ASN A 98 11.90 4.23 -15.97
C ASN A 98 11.66 5.59 -15.31
N GLU A 99 10.47 6.16 -15.46
CA GLU A 99 10.10 7.44 -14.85
C GLU A 99 10.10 7.35 -13.31
N LEU A 100 9.55 6.26 -12.74
CA LEU A 100 9.59 6.02 -11.29
C LEU A 100 11.00 5.74 -10.79
N GLN A 101 11.76 4.90 -11.51
CA GLN A 101 13.16 4.63 -11.22
C GLN A 101 13.97 5.93 -11.16
N ALA A 102 13.78 6.81 -12.13
CA ALA A 102 14.46 8.10 -12.19
C ALA A 102 14.14 8.97 -10.97
N ILE A 103 12.88 9.04 -10.53
CA ILE A 103 12.47 9.78 -9.32
C ILE A 103 13.19 9.21 -8.09
N PHE A 104 13.19 7.89 -7.91
CA PHE A 104 13.80 7.26 -6.74
C PHE A 104 15.33 7.33 -6.74
N THR A 105 15.98 7.12 -7.88
CA THR A 105 17.43 7.25 -8.02
C THR A 105 17.86 8.69 -7.77
N ALA A 106 17.16 9.69 -8.33
CA ALA A 106 17.45 11.10 -8.08
C ALA A 106 17.25 11.46 -6.60
N ARG A 107 16.22 10.90 -5.94
CA ARG A 107 16.02 11.07 -4.50
C ARG A 107 17.16 10.48 -3.68
N MET A 108 17.62 9.28 -4.01
CA MET A 108 18.75 8.63 -3.35
C MET A 108 20.03 9.45 -3.50
N GLN A 109 20.34 9.89 -4.71
CA GLN A 109 21.50 10.75 -5.00
C GLN A 109 21.45 12.06 -4.21
N ARG A 110 20.28 12.71 -4.11
CA ARG A 110 20.12 13.91 -3.27
C ARG A 110 20.40 13.66 -1.79
N MET A 111 19.93 12.54 -1.24
CA MET A 111 20.23 12.21 0.16
C MET A 111 21.72 11.98 0.38
N LEU A 112 22.39 11.25 -0.52
CA LEU A 112 23.85 11.03 -0.46
C LEU A 112 24.64 12.34 -0.56
N TRP A 113 24.21 13.29 -1.39
CA TRP A 113 24.85 14.60 -1.50
C TRP A 113 24.72 15.42 -0.20
N GLN A 114 23.55 15.39 0.45
CA GLN A 114 23.32 16.08 1.72
C GLN A 114 24.16 15.50 2.88
N GLU A 115 24.46 14.19 2.84
CA GLU A 115 25.36 13.54 3.80
C GLU A 115 26.82 13.96 3.58
N ALA A 116 27.25 14.13 2.32
CA ALA A 116 28.59 14.58 1.98
C ALA A 116 28.86 16.06 2.35
N GLU A 117 27.83 16.91 2.34
CA GLU A 117 27.94 18.34 2.72
C GLU A 117 27.76 18.60 4.25
N GLY A 118 27.57 17.55 5.06
CA GLY A 118 27.63 17.67 6.53
C GLY A 118 26.47 18.44 7.20
N VAL A 119 25.31 18.56 6.54
CA VAL A 119 24.20 19.43 7.01
C VAL A 119 23.24 18.75 8.00
N VAL A 120 23.39 17.45 8.32
CA VAL A 120 22.50 16.78 9.29
C VAL A 120 23.28 16.02 10.37
N SER A 121 23.26 16.58 11.58
CA SER A 121 23.69 15.95 12.83
C SER A 121 22.91 14.66 13.12
N SER A 122 23.67 13.61 13.42
CA SER A 122 23.25 12.30 13.90
C SER A 122 22.03 12.30 14.83
N THR A 123 20.89 11.83 14.33
CA THR A 123 20.00 10.92 15.10
C THR A 123 19.25 10.00 14.13
N ASN A 124 19.39 8.68 14.34
CA ASN A 124 18.59 7.58 13.77
C ASN A 124 18.85 7.13 12.31
N LEU A 125 20.03 6.54 12.07
CA LEU A 125 20.34 5.80 10.82
C LEU A 125 19.64 4.43 10.69
N LYS A 126 18.96 3.91 11.72
CA LYS A 126 18.41 2.53 11.68
C LYS A 126 16.93 2.40 11.30
N LYS A 127 16.25 3.50 10.95
CA LYS A 127 14.81 3.48 10.59
C LYS A 127 14.49 4.00 9.16
N LYS A 128 15.49 4.32 8.35
CA LYS A 128 15.30 5.10 7.10
C LYS A 128 15.31 4.28 5.79
N THR A 129 15.56 2.97 5.84
CA THR A 129 15.39 2.09 4.65
C THR A 129 13.91 1.93 4.27
N GLY A 130 12.98 2.06 5.23
CA GLY A 130 11.54 2.04 4.98
C GLY A 130 10.94 3.35 4.44
N ARG A 131 11.72 4.45 4.36
CA ARG A 131 11.23 5.78 3.96
C ARG A 131 11.36 6.09 2.46
N LEU A 132 11.63 5.10 1.61
CA LEU A 132 11.64 5.29 0.16
C LEU A 132 10.21 5.47 -0.42
N SER A 133 9.16 5.24 0.37
CA SER A 133 7.78 5.18 -0.14
C SER A 133 6.69 5.45 0.91
N SER A 134 7.01 6.03 2.08
CA SER A 134 6.02 6.22 3.15
C SER A 134 5.21 7.49 2.92
N ASP A 135 4.20 7.42 2.05
CA ASP A 135 3.05 8.33 2.01
C ASP A 135 1.91 7.68 2.81
N ASP A 136 2.16 7.47 4.10
CA ASP A 136 1.20 7.00 5.10
C ASP A 136 1.10 8.11 6.14
N ASP A 137 0.47 9.21 5.73
CA ASP A 137 -0.07 10.21 6.65
C ASP A 137 -1.53 9.80 6.90
N ASP A 138 -1.72 9.06 8.00
CA ASP A 138 -3.00 8.83 8.65
C ASP A 138 -3.37 10.14 9.38
N ASP A 139 -4.50 10.73 9.00
CA ASP A 139 -4.96 12.07 9.39
C ASP A 139 -5.78 11.97 10.68
N GLU A 140 -5.12 12.03 11.83
CA GLU A 140 -5.79 12.24 13.13
C GLU A 140 -5.62 13.71 13.56
N SER A 141 -6.73 14.45 13.45
CA SER A 141 -6.86 15.86 13.80
C SER A 141 -6.95 16.05 15.31
N TYR A 142 -5.90 16.60 15.92
CA TYR A 142 -5.98 17.23 17.25
C TYR A 142 -5.50 18.67 17.17
N GLU A 143 -6.39 19.59 17.57
CA GLU A 143 -6.15 21.03 17.62
C GLU A 143 -5.05 21.36 18.63
N ASP A 144 -3.94 21.93 18.14
CA ASP A 144 -2.88 22.51 18.97
C ASP A 144 -3.23 23.97 19.29
N LYS A 145 -3.62 24.22 20.54
CA LYS A 145 -3.78 25.58 21.06
C LYS A 145 -2.44 26.11 21.56
N ASP A 146 -1.87 26.96 20.72
CA ASP A 146 -0.88 27.97 21.06
C ASP A 146 -1.25 28.72 22.36
N SER A 147 -0.34 28.71 23.33
CA SER A 147 -0.23 29.78 24.30
C SER A 147 1.22 30.04 24.68
N GLY A 148 1.88 30.88 23.89
CA GLY A 148 3.09 31.58 24.30
C GLY A 148 2.86 32.46 25.55
N ARG A 149 3.79 32.41 26.51
CA ARG A 149 3.93 33.47 27.52
C ARG A 149 5.40 33.77 27.82
N LYS A 150 5.82 34.96 27.39
CA LYS A 150 7.07 35.65 27.74
C LYS A 150 6.99 36.33 29.12
N LYS A 151 8.18 36.66 29.65
CA LYS A 151 8.56 37.49 30.83
C LYS A 151 8.51 36.75 32.17
N LYS A 152 9.51 36.87 33.07
CA LYS A 152 10.11 38.13 33.57
C LYS A 152 11.42 37.87 34.35
N LYS A 153 12.30 38.87 34.32
CA LYS A 153 13.56 39.03 35.07
C LYS A 153 13.31 39.66 36.45
N SER A 154 13.92 39.15 37.52
CA SER A 154 14.37 39.90 38.72
C SER A 154 15.36 39.05 39.53
N ARG A 155 16.63 39.46 39.63
CA ARG A 155 17.29 40.13 40.79
C ARG A 155 17.31 39.33 42.12
N SER A 156 18.55 39.01 42.51
CA SER A 156 19.12 38.69 43.83
C SER A 156 18.37 39.22 45.06
N ASN A 157 18.21 38.39 46.10
CA ASN A 157 19.01 38.51 47.33
C ASN A 157 18.92 37.30 48.27
N ASN A 158 20.00 37.17 49.04
CA ASN A 158 20.42 36.11 49.97
C ASN A 158 19.66 36.10 51.31
N SER A 159 19.51 34.93 51.95
CA SER A 159 19.55 34.81 53.41
C SER A 159 19.82 33.38 53.87
N THR A 160 20.87 33.26 54.68
CA THR A 160 21.38 32.12 55.43
C THR A 160 20.38 31.55 56.45
N GLY A 161 20.40 30.23 56.67
CA GLY A 161 19.69 29.58 57.79
C GLY A 161 20.04 28.10 57.90
N THR A 162 20.85 27.77 58.91
CA THR A 162 21.47 26.47 59.22
C THR A 162 20.49 25.51 59.92
N GLY A 163 20.57 24.20 59.63
CA GLY A 163 20.10 23.15 60.57
C GLY A 163 19.68 21.79 59.97
N SER A 164 20.35 20.73 60.43
CA SER A 164 19.98 19.28 60.40
C SER A 164 20.21 18.45 59.12
N SER A 165 21.32 17.70 59.12
CA SER A 165 21.87 16.92 58.01
C SER A 165 21.73 15.39 58.14
N SER A 166 20.59 14.88 58.61
CA SER A 166 20.37 13.41 58.66
C SER A 166 19.03 12.92 58.08
N SER A 167 18.03 13.78 57.91
CA SER A 167 16.70 13.39 57.40
C SER A 167 16.52 13.63 55.89
N ALA A 168 17.27 14.57 55.31
CA ALA A 168 17.23 14.88 53.87
C ALA A 168 17.79 13.76 52.98
N ASN A 169 18.67 12.89 53.52
CA ASN A 169 19.26 11.78 52.78
C ASN A 169 18.23 10.67 52.47
N ASN A 170 17.29 10.40 53.39
CA ASN A 170 16.24 9.41 53.17
C ASN A 170 15.24 9.89 52.11
N ASN A 171 14.86 11.17 52.15
CA ASN A 171 13.90 11.76 51.20
C ASN A 171 14.45 11.86 49.77
N LEU A 172 15.74 12.18 49.60
CA LEU A 172 16.34 12.27 48.25
C LEU A 172 16.49 10.88 47.62
N GLN A 173 16.81 9.88 48.43
CA GLN A 173 16.90 8.50 48.00
C GLN A 173 15.52 7.96 47.59
N GLU A 174 14.48 8.30 48.34
CA GLU A 174 13.08 7.97 48.02
C GLU A 174 12.59 8.66 46.74
N ILE A 175 12.91 9.94 46.52
CA ILE A 175 12.59 10.66 45.29
C ILE A 175 13.32 10.05 44.07
N LEU A 176 14.57 9.64 44.24
CA LEU A 176 15.35 9.01 43.18
C LEU A 176 14.79 7.61 42.86
N GLU A 177 14.45 6.82 43.88
CA GLU A 177 13.78 5.52 43.69
C GLU A 177 12.42 5.68 43.01
N GLU A 178 11.65 6.71 43.36
CA GLU A 178 10.38 7.02 42.71
C GLU A 178 10.56 7.45 41.25
N PHE A 179 11.60 8.24 40.95
CA PHE A 179 11.97 8.60 39.58
C PHE A 179 12.40 7.38 38.75
N MET A 180 13.20 6.47 39.32
CA MET A 180 13.57 5.22 38.65
C MET A 180 12.35 4.33 38.43
N ARG A 181 11.41 4.28 39.39
CA ARG A 181 10.16 3.54 39.26
C ARG A 181 9.26 4.13 38.17
N GLN A 182 9.19 5.46 38.05
CA GLN A 182 8.48 6.16 36.98
C GLN A 182 9.12 5.91 35.60
N GLN A 183 10.45 5.94 35.51
CA GLN A 183 11.18 5.58 34.27
C GLN A 183 10.87 4.15 33.83
N LEU A 184 10.94 3.18 34.76
CA LEU A 184 10.66 1.78 34.46
C LEU A 184 9.20 1.57 34.04
N GLN A 185 8.24 2.23 34.70
CA GLN A 185 6.83 2.16 34.32
C GLN A 185 6.59 2.68 32.91
N MET A 186 7.22 3.80 32.53
CA MET A 186 7.16 4.27 31.15
C MET A 186 7.77 3.24 30.20
N GLU A 187 8.97 2.73 30.46
CA GLU A 187 9.60 1.74 29.57
C GLU A 187 8.74 0.49 29.38
N VAL A 188 8.08 0.01 30.44
CA VAL A 188 7.15 -1.13 30.37
C VAL A 188 5.94 -0.79 29.50
N GLN A 189 5.29 0.36 29.71
CA GLN A 189 4.18 0.81 28.85
C GLN A 189 4.61 0.96 27.39
N TRP A 190 5.82 1.48 27.13
CA TRP A 190 6.36 1.60 25.79
C TRP A 190 6.60 0.22 25.15
N ARG A 191 7.12 -0.76 25.91
CA ARG A 191 7.31 -2.13 25.44
C ARG A 191 5.98 -2.82 25.13
N GLU A 192 5.02 -2.76 26.04
CA GLU A 192 3.67 -3.32 25.85
C GLU A 192 2.96 -2.67 24.65
N ALA A 193 3.07 -1.35 24.48
CA ALA A 193 2.49 -0.67 23.32
C ALA A 193 3.17 -1.00 21.99
N VAL A 194 4.43 -1.45 22.00
CA VAL A 194 5.13 -1.95 20.82
C VAL A 194 4.70 -3.38 20.53
N GLU A 195 4.64 -4.23 21.55
CA GLU A 195 4.22 -5.63 21.45
C GLU A 195 2.76 -5.75 21.00
N ALA A 196 1.83 -4.98 21.58
CA ALA A 196 0.44 -4.95 21.15
C ALA A 196 0.28 -4.52 19.69
N ARG A 197 1.13 -3.59 19.20
CA ARG A 197 1.15 -3.21 17.78
C ARG A 197 1.73 -4.31 16.89
N GLU A 198 2.68 -5.09 17.39
CA GLU A 198 3.20 -6.28 16.71
C GLU A 198 2.16 -7.39 16.63
N GLU A 199 1.44 -7.64 17.71
CA GLU A 199 0.34 -8.60 17.76
C GLU A 199 -0.80 -8.20 16.82
N GLN A 200 -1.19 -6.92 16.81
CA GLN A 200 -2.17 -6.42 15.85
C GLN A 200 -1.74 -6.63 14.40
N ARG A 201 -0.46 -6.42 14.09
CA ARG A 201 0.07 -6.71 12.75
C ARG A 201 0.03 -8.21 12.45
N ARG A 202 0.39 -9.05 13.42
CA ARG A 202 0.36 -10.51 13.27
C ARG A 202 -1.06 -11.03 13.07
N LEU A 203 -2.04 -10.51 13.80
CA LEU A 203 -3.45 -10.86 13.65
C LEU A 203 -3.96 -10.47 12.26
N LYS A 204 -3.73 -9.23 11.83
CA LYS A 204 -4.10 -8.78 10.48
C LYS A 204 -3.44 -9.63 9.39
N GLU A 205 -2.19 -10.06 9.59
CA GLU A 205 -1.51 -10.96 8.66
C GLU A 205 -2.10 -12.37 8.66
N MET A 206 -2.47 -12.91 9.83
CA MET A 206 -3.15 -14.20 9.91
C MET A 206 -4.54 -14.16 9.29
N GLU A 207 -5.33 -13.14 9.59
CA GLU A 207 -6.65 -12.90 8.98
C GLU A 207 -6.53 -12.78 7.46
N TRP A 208 -5.51 -12.07 6.98
CA TRP A 208 -5.23 -11.96 5.55
C TRP A 208 -4.90 -13.33 4.92
N ARG A 209 -4.05 -14.12 5.58
CA ARG A 209 -3.69 -15.47 5.11
C ARG A 209 -4.89 -16.41 5.09
N GLU A 210 -5.72 -16.37 6.13
CA GLU A 210 -6.94 -17.17 6.23
C GLU A 210 -7.96 -16.77 5.15
N ALA A 211 -8.15 -15.47 4.91
CA ALA A 211 -9.01 -14.98 3.84
C ALA A 211 -8.54 -15.43 2.46
N MET A 212 -7.22 -15.40 2.20
CA MET A 212 -6.64 -15.90 0.96
C MET A 212 -6.86 -17.40 0.79
N GLU A 213 -6.66 -18.18 1.86
CA GLU A 213 -6.90 -19.63 1.85
C GLU A 213 -8.39 -19.97 1.64
N ALA A 214 -9.30 -19.18 2.24
CA ALA A 214 -10.74 -19.35 2.05
C ALA A 214 -11.17 -19.12 0.59
N LEU A 215 -10.66 -18.07 -0.05
CA LEU A 215 -10.89 -17.81 -1.48
C LEU A 215 -10.36 -18.93 -2.36
N GLU A 216 -9.19 -19.49 -2.04
CA GLU A 216 -8.62 -20.63 -2.79
C GLU A 216 -9.48 -21.89 -2.63
N LYS A 217 -9.94 -22.18 -1.41
CA LYS A 217 -10.86 -23.30 -1.15
C LYS A 217 -12.18 -23.13 -1.89
N GLU A 218 -12.75 -21.93 -1.93
CA GLU A 218 -13.97 -21.64 -2.68
C GLU A 218 -13.78 -21.91 -4.18
N ARG A 219 -12.67 -21.42 -4.75
CA ARG A 219 -12.31 -21.69 -6.14
C ARG A 219 -12.18 -23.19 -6.42
N LEU A 220 -11.48 -23.93 -5.57
CA LEU A 220 -11.31 -25.38 -5.71
C LEU A 220 -12.65 -26.12 -5.62
N LEU A 221 -13.57 -25.67 -4.76
CA LEU A 221 -14.93 -26.24 -4.68
C LEU A 221 -15.74 -25.97 -5.95
N MET A 222 -15.65 -24.77 -6.53
CA MET A 222 -16.31 -24.46 -7.80
C MET A 222 -15.74 -25.29 -8.95
N ASP A 223 -14.42 -25.42 -9.04
CA ASP A 223 -13.76 -26.27 -10.04
C ASP A 223 -14.15 -27.75 -9.88
N ARG A 224 -14.29 -28.22 -8.64
CA ARG A 224 -14.76 -29.57 -8.34
C ARG A 224 -16.21 -29.77 -8.78
N ARG A 225 -17.12 -28.84 -8.44
CA ARG A 225 -18.52 -28.89 -8.87
C ARG A 225 -18.64 -28.88 -10.39
N TRP A 226 -17.81 -28.08 -11.07
CA TRP A 226 -17.79 -28.03 -12.53
C TRP A 226 -17.35 -29.36 -13.13
N ARG A 227 -16.30 -29.98 -12.59
CA ARG A 227 -15.87 -31.33 -13.01
C ARG A 227 -16.96 -32.37 -12.78
N GLU A 228 -17.62 -32.37 -11.63
CA GLU A 228 -18.73 -33.29 -11.34
C GLU A 228 -19.90 -33.10 -12.32
N ILE A 229 -20.26 -31.85 -12.66
CA ILE A 229 -21.30 -31.55 -13.66
C ILE A 229 -20.88 -32.03 -15.06
N GLU A 230 -19.62 -31.81 -15.46
CA GLU A 230 -19.13 -32.25 -16.76
C GLU A 230 -19.04 -33.78 -16.85
N GLU A 231 -18.63 -34.46 -15.77
CA GLU A 231 -18.66 -35.92 -15.67
C GLU A 231 -20.09 -36.45 -15.78
N GLN A 232 -21.06 -35.82 -15.12
CA GLN A 232 -22.48 -36.17 -15.25
C GLN A 232 -23.01 -35.96 -16.67
N ARG A 233 -22.48 -34.96 -17.39
CA ARG A 233 -22.78 -34.75 -18.81
C ARG A 233 -22.15 -35.85 -19.67
N ARG A 234 -20.87 -36.16 -19.47
CA ARG A 234 -20.18 -37.26 -20.16
C ARG A 234 -20.86 -38.59 -19.93
N LEU A 235 -21.23 -38.92 -18.71
CA LEU A 235 -21.90 -40.19 -18.38
C LEU A 235 -23.27 -40.30 -19.06
N ARG A 236 -24.03 -39.20 -19.16
CA ARG A 236 -25.27 -39.17 -19.95
C ARG A 236 -25.02 -39.34 -21.45
N GLU A 237 -23.92 -38.82 -21.97
CA GLU A 237 -23.53 -38.98 -23.38
C GLU A 237 -23.04 -40.39 -23.67
N GLU A 238 -22.23 -40.98 -22.79
CA GLU A 238 -21.77 -42.38 -22.86
C GLU A 238 -22.95 -43.35 -22.80
N ALA A 239 -23.89 -43.15 -21.88
CA ALA A 239 -25.11 -43.98 -21.83
C ALA A 239 -25.95 -43.89 -23.13
N ARG A 240 -25.93 -42.75 -23.84
CA ARG A 240 -26.56 -42.63 -25.16
C ARG A 240 -25.73 -43.32 -26.25
N ALA A 241 -24.40 -43.23 -26.17
CA ALA A 241 -23.50 -43.92 -27.09
C ALA A 241 -23.63 -45.45 -26.95
N GLU A 242 -23.60 -45.98 -25.73
CA GLU A 242 -23.80 -47.40 -25.45
C GLU A 242 -25.13 -47.93 -25.99
N LYS A 243 -26.22 -47.16 -25.86
CA LYS A 243 -27.50 -47.53 -26.47
C LYS A 243 -27.42 -47.58 -27.99
N ARG A 244 -26.74 -46.63 -28.62
CA ARG A 244 -26.51 -46.64 -30.09
C ARG A 244 -25.67 -47.85 -30.49
N ASP A 245 -24.59 -48.13 -29.77
CA ASP A 245 -23.68 -49.24 -30.05
C ASP A 245 -24.36 -50.60 -29.84
N ALA A 246 -25.21 -50.73 -28.82
CA ALA A 246 -26.02 -51.92 -28.58
C ALA A 246 -27.02 -52.18 -29.73
N LEU A 247 -27.66 -51.11 -30.24
CA LEU A 247 -28.55 -51.21 -31.40
C LEU A 247 -27.78 -51.61 -32.66
N ILE A 248 -26.64 -50.98 -32.94
CA ILE A 248 -25.77 -51.31 -34.08
C ILE A 248 -25.34 -52.78 -33.99
N THR A 249 -24.88 -53.22 -32.82
CA THR A 249 -24.46 -54.61 -32.57
C THR A 249 -25.61 -55.59 -32.79
N ALA A 250 -26.81 -55.27 -32.30
CA ALA A 250 -27.99 -56.09 -32.51
C ALA A 250 -28.38 -56.21 -34.00
N LEU A 251 -28.28 -55.11 -34.76
CA LEU A 251 -28.53 -55.10 -36.20
C LEU A 251 -27.49 -55.92 -36.97
N LEU A 252 -26.19 -55.74 -36.68
CA LEU A 252 -25.12 -56.53 -37.28
C LEU A 252 -25.30 -58.03 -37.02
N ASN A 253 -25.70 -58.41 -35.80
CA ASN A 253 -26.00 -59.80 -35.45
C ASN A 253 -27.24 -60.37 -36.15
N LYS A 254 -28.19 -59.52 -36.60
CA LYS A 254 -29.34 -59.98 -37.41
C LYS A 254 -28.92 -60.22 -38.85
N LEU A 255 -28.22 -59.27 -39.47
CA LEU A 255 -27.72 -59.41 -40.85
C LEU A 255 -26.85 -60.67 -41.00
N ARG A 256 -25.92 -60.89 -40.06
CA ARG A 256 -25.07 -62.08 -40.05
C ARG A 256 -25.85 -63.41 -39.88
N ARG A 257 -27.08 -63.38 -39.38
CA ARG A 257 -27.97 -64.54 -39.27
C ARG A 257 -28.86 -64.73 -40.51
N GLU A 258 -29.09 -63.68 -41.30
CA GLU A 258 -29.83 -63.74 -42.56
C GLU A 258 -28.93 -64.18 -43.73
N ASP A 259 -27.62 -63.97 -43.62
CA ASP A 259 -26.61 -64.40 -44.60
C ASP A 259 -26.14 -65.87 -44.43
N MET A 260 -26.68 -66.61 -43.45
CA MET A 260 -26.39 -68.03 -43.15
C MET A 260 -27.62 -68.90 -43.39
#